data_AF-A0A517M0E3-F1
#
_entry.id   AF-A0A517M0E3-F1
#
_cell.length_a   1.000
_cell.length_b   1.000
_cell.length_c   1.000
_cell.angle_alpha   90.00
_cell.angle_beta   90.00
_cell.angle_gamma   90.00
#
_symmetry.space_group_name_H-M   'P 1'
#
loop_
_entity.id
_entity.type
_entity.pdbx_description
1 polymer ?
#
loop_
_entity_poly.entity_id
_entity_poly.type
_entity_poly.pdbx_seq_one_letter_code
_entity_poly.pdbx_strand_id
1 'polypeptide(L)'
;MCCRTIVLGEQSKVDSVKLFYYCNKKFPNFGDEINSFLWPQLFGDVFDERDEDLFIGIGTILDQRIPALDKKIVFGAGVRSIACLPAIDETWDIRFVRGERSAAALGNCESICDGAYCLRLLPWPVLKKRHKVSFVPWFLNRGLEWKLACRKAGFHYIDPCRSVCDIIDEIRSSECIIAEAMHGAIVADCFRVPWIRIKSLQHQIEAEGVTEWKWAD
;
A
#
# COMPACT_ATOMS: atom_id res chain seq x y z
N MET A 1 10.03 23.49 1.57
CA MET A 1 10.15 23.66 3.03
C MET A 1 8.76 23.71 3.64
N CYS A 2 8.31 22.61 4.27
CA CYS A 2 7.60 22.62 5.56
C CYS A 2 7.33 21.16 5.95
N CYS A 3 8.36 20.45 6.41
CA CYS A 3 8.18 19.20 7.15
C CYS A 3 8.14 19.64 8.62
N ARG A 4 6.95 19.73 9.23
CA ARG A 4 6.84 19.89 10.68
C ARG A 4 6.76 18.49 11.26
N THR A 5 7.89 18.00 11.73
CA THR A 5 7.96 16.84 12.63
C THR A 5 7.14 17.17 13.88
N ILE A 6 6.10 16.38 14.14
CA ILE A 6 5.40 16.42 15.41
C ILE A 6 6.32 15.73 16.41
N VAL A 7 6.93 16.51 17.32
CA VAL A 7 7.72 15.97 18.41
C VAL A 7 6.76 15.68 19.56
N LEU A 8 6.46 14.40 19.78
CA LEU A 8 5.82 13.93 21.01
C LEU A 8 6.92 13.76 22.07
N GLY A 9 6.63 14.24 23.29
CA GLY A 9 7.60 14.36 24.39
C GLY A 9 8.17 13.04 24.90
N GLU A 10 9.28 13.16 25.64
CA GLU A 10 10.05 12.07 26.26
C GLU A 10 9.16 11.07 27.02
N GLN A 11 9.28 9.77 26.73
CA GLN A 11 8.81 8.70 27.62
C GLN A 11 9.37 7.31 27.24
N SER A 12 10.10 6.70 28.19
CA SER A 12 10.36 5.26 28.35
C SER A 12 11.03 4.51 27.17
N LYS A 13 11.56 3.32 27.44
CA LYS A 13 12.03 2.40 26.40
C LYS A 13 10.79 2.05 25.57
N VAL A 14 10.64 2.67 24.41
CA VAL A 14 9.53 2.39 23.50
C VAL A 14 9.70 0.95 23.06
N ASP A 15 8.69 0.10 23.28
CA ASP A 15 8.67 -1.25 22.71
C ASP A 15 8.77 -1.09 21.18
N SER A 16 9.88 -1.54 20.61
CA SER A 16 10.14 -1.46 19.18
C SER A 16 9.47 -2.62 18.44
N VAL A 17 9.33 -2.47 17.13
CA VAL A 17 8.72 -3.48 16.26
C VAL A 17 9.35 -3.40 14.87
N LYS A 18 9.47 -4.52 14.16
CA LYS A 18 9.96 -4.55 12.80
C LYS A 18 8.84 -4.33 11.79
N LEU A 19 9.03 -3.39 10.87
CA LEU A 19 8.09 -3.16 9.78
C LEU A 19 8.22 -4.24 8.70
N PHE A 20 7.20 -5.08 8.52
CA PHE A 20 7.20 -6.17 7.54
C PHE A 20 6.32 -5.84 6.33
N TYR A 21 6.95 -5.72 5.16
CA TYR A 21 6.26 -5.48 3.88
C TYR A 21 7.07 -6.01 2.70
N TYR A 22 6.45 -6.07 1.51
CA TYR A 22 7.14 -6.51 0.30
C TYR A 22 8.07 -5.41 -0.22
N CYS A 23 9.38 -5.66 -0.18
CA CYS A 23 10.39 -4.78 -0.77
C CYS A 23 11.01 -5.43 -2.02
N ASN A 24 10.86 -4.78 -3.18
CA ASN A 24 11.47 -5.25 -4.41
C ASN A 24 12.84 -4.60 -4.63
N LYS A 25 13.88 -5.42 -4.67
CA LYS A 25 15.28 -4.96 -4.76
C LYS A 25 15.66 -4.25 -6.06
N LYS A 26 14.87 -4.39 -7.13
CA LYS A 26 15.16 -3.81 -8.45
C LYS A 26 14.40 -2.52 -8.69
N PHE A 27 13.10 -2.53 -8.40
CA PHE A 27 12.22 -1.39 -8.64
C PHE A 27 11.21 -1.29 -7.50
N PRO A 28 11.08 -0.12 -6.85
CA PRO A 28 10.12 0.04 -5.77
C PRO A 28 8.69 -0.18 -6.29
N ASN A 29 7.87 -0.88 -5.50
CA ASN A 29 6.43 -0.97 -5.74
C ASN A 29 5.77 0.12 -4.90
N PHE A 30 5.24 1.16 -5.55
CA PHE A 30 4.54 2.27 -4.88
C PHE A 30 3.66 1.83 -3.71
N GLY A 31 2.81 0.81 -3.94
CA GLY A 31 1.85 0.37 -2.93
C GLY A 31 2.50 -0.15 -1.66
N ASP A 32 3.55 -0.95 -1.80
CA ASP A 32 4.26 -1.53 -0.65
C ASP A 32 5.19 -0.48 -0.01
N GLU A 33 5.78 0.43 -0.78
CA GLU A 33 6.60 1.54 -0.27
C GLU A 33 5.81 2.57 0.55
N ILE A 34 4.47 2.58 0.47
CA ILE A 34 3.68 3.41 1.39
C ILE A 34 3.98 3.02 2.84
N ASN A 35 4.32 1.76 3.14
CA ASN A 35 4.68 1.35 4.50
C ASN A 35 5.87 2.13 5.07
N SER A 36 6.98 2.21 4.32
CA SER A 36 8.21 2.86 4.77
C SER A 36 8.07 4.37 4.90
N PHE A 37 7.12 4.96 4.17
CA PHE A 37 6.77 6.37 4.30
C PHE A 37 5.77 6.63 5.43
N LEU A 38 4.63 5.95 5.45
CA LEU A 38 3.46 6.28 6.26
C LEU A 38 3.68 5.99 7.74
N TRP A 39 4.10 4.77 8.07
CA TRP A 39 4.08 4.32 9.46
C TRP A 39 5.07 5.07 10.35
N PRO A 40 6.33 5.36 9.92
CA PRO A 40 7.24 6.18 10.72
C PRO A 40 6.70 7.59 10.99
N GLN A 41 5.88 8.16 10.10
CA GLN A 41 5.28 9.47 10.34
C GLN A 41 4.14 9.45 11.37
N LEU A 42 3.45 8.32 11.52
CA LEU A 42 2.34 8.17 12.46
C LEU A 42 2.80 7.69 13.83
N PHE A 43 3.78 6.78 13.87
CA PHE A 43 4.22 6.13 15.09
C PHE A 43 5.63 6.52 15.53
N GLY A 44 6.34 7.35 14.76
CA GLY A 44 7.69 7.81 15.11
C GLY A 44 8.72 6.69 15.06
N ASP A 45 9.67 6.73 15.99
CA ASP A 45 10.86 5.88 16.01
C ASP A 45 10.61 4.49 16.66
N VAL A 46 9.40 3.94 16.54
CA VAL A 46 9.05 2.61 17.05
C VAL A 46 9.60 1.48 16.17
N PHE A 47 10.08 1.77 14.95
CA PHE A 47 10.46 0.75 13.98
C PHE A 47 11.95 0.41 14.02
N ASP A 48 12.29 -0.84 14.35
CA ASP A 48 13.67 -1.36 14.36
C ASP A 48 13.75 -2.68 13.56
N GLU A 49 14.66 -2.74 12.59
CA GLU A 49 14.86 -3.93 11.72
C GLU A 49 15.40 -5.17 12.46
N ARG A 50 15.96 -4.95 13.65
CA ARG A 50 16.54 -6.00 14.52
C ARG A 50 15.52 -6.61 15.46
N ASP A 51 14.31 -6.06 15.52
CA ASP A 51 13.25 -6.56 16.40
C ASP A 51 12.70 -7.90 15.91
N GLU A 52 12.17 -8.68 16.85
CA GLU A 52 11.53 -9.97 16.62
C GLU A 52 10.00 -9.83 16.57
N ASP A 53 9.43 -8.73 17.05
CA ASP A 53 8.02 -8.42 16.83
C ASP A 53 7.81 -7.83 15.43
N LEU A 54 6.72 -8.21 14.75
CA LEU A 54 6.38 -7.71 13.41
C LEU A 54 5.18 -6.78 13.42
N PHE A 55 5.30 -5.68 12.68
CA PHE A 55 4.18 -4.85 12.26
C PHE A 55 3.92 -5.09 10.78
N ILE A 56 2.75 -5.64 10.47
CA ILE A 56 2.33 -6.05 9.13
C ILE A 56 1.24 -5.08 8.67
N GLY A 57 1.67 -4.09 7.90
CA GLY A 57 0.82 -2.99 7.43
C GLY A 57 0.21 -3.24 6.05
N ILE A 58 0.51 -2.35 5.11
CA ILE A 58 -0.10 -2.29 3.79
C ILE A 58 0.44 -3.42 2.91
N GLY A 59 -0.45 -4.03 2.13
CA GLY A 59 -0.08 -4.93 1.06
C GLY A 59 -0.86 -6.23 1.05
N THR A 60 -0.67 -6.99 -0.02
CA THR A 60 -1.25 -8.33 -0.17
C THR A 60 -0.22 -9.36 0.27
N ILE A 61 0.05 -9.40 1.58
CA ILE A 61 1.23 -10.06 2.16
C ILE A 61 0.90 -11.10 3.24
N LEU A 62 -0.37 -11.24 3.65
CA LEU A 62 -0.76 -12.28 4.59
C LEU A 62 -0.74 -13.64 3.87
N ASP A 63 0.34 -14.38 4.08
CA ASP A 63 0.56 -15.75 3.63
C ASP A 63 1.65 -16.45 4.46
N GLN A 64 1.86 -17.74 4.20
CA GLN A 64 2.82 -18.61 4.89
C GLN A 64 4.30 -18.15 4.86
N ARG A 65 4.67 -17.09 4.11
CA ARG A 65 6.05 -16.56 4.08
C ARG A 65 6.32 -15.57 5.21
N ILE A 66 5.29 -15.18 5.97
CA ILE A 66 5.48 -14.43 7.21
C ILE A 66 6.26 -15.33 8.17
N PRO A 67 7.41 -14.87 8.71
CA PRO A 67 8.22 -15.71 9.58
C PRO A 67 7.50 -15.98 10.91
N ALA A 68 7.75 -17.16 11.47
CA ALA A 68 7.25 -17.54 12.79
C ALA A 68 8.09 -16.86 13.88
N LEU A 69 7.75 -15.60 14.17
CA LEU A 69 8.36 -14.80 15.24
C LEU A 69 7.39 -14.59 16.42
N ASP A 70 7.86 -14.01 17.53
CA ASP A 70 7.13 -13.99 18.81
C ASP A 70 5.80 -13.24 18.77
N LYS A 71 5.73 -12.09 18.07
CA LYS A 71 4.48 -11.33 17.93
C LYS A 71 4.31 -10.75 16.53
N LYS A 72 3.07 -10.75 16.03
CA LYS A 72 2.72 -10.25 14.69
C LYS A 72 1.47 -9.38 14.78
N ILE A 73 1.64 -8.08 14.64
CA ILE A 73 0.57 -7.09 14.65
C ILE A 73 0.12 -6.84 13.21
N VAL A 74 -1.14 -7.15 12.89
CA VAL A 74 -1.71 -6.90 11.55
C VAL A 74 -2.57 -5.64 11.56
N PHE A 75 -2.32 -4.73 10.63
CA PHE A 75 -3.00 -3.44 10.54
C PHE A 75 -3.29 -3.07 9.07
N GLY A 76 -4.42 -3.54 8.54
CA GLY A 76 -4.90 -3.21 7.19
C GLY A 76 -4.24 -4.00 6.05
N ALA A 77 -3.53 -5.09 6.36
CA ALA A 77 -2.97 -6.01 5.38
C ALA A 77 -4.06 -6.92 4.78
N GLY A 78 -3.83 -7.41 3.56
CA GLY A 78 -4.70 -8.39 2.91
C GLY A 78 -4.04 -9.74 2.68
N VAL A 79 -4.86 -10.78 2.60
CA VAL A 79 -4.50 -12.15 2.21
C VAL A 79 -4.06 -12.19 0.75
N ARG A 80 -2.96 -12.90 0.48
CA ARG A 80 -2.46 -13.13 -0.88
C ARG A 80 -3.28 -14.14 -1.66
N SER A 81 -3.53 -15.27 -1.03
CA SER A 81 -4.25 -16.38 -1.63
C SER A 81 -4.73 -17.31 -0.51
N ILE A 82 -5.95 -17.81 -0.67
CA ILE A 82 -6.50 -18.87 0.18
C ILE A 82 -5.70 -20.18 0.11
N ALA A 83 -4.87 -20.36 -0.92
CA ALA A 83 -4.04 -21.55 -1.07
C ALA A 83 -2.82 -21.58 -0.14
N CYS A 84 -2.43 -20.43 0.41
CA CYS A 84 -1.18 -20.28 1.18
C CYS A 84 -1.41 -19.44 2.44
N LEU A 85 -2.49 -19.68 3.18
CA LEU A 85 -2.81 -18.94 4.39
C LEU A 85 -1.75 -19.14 5.48
N PRO A 86 -1.46 -18.11 6.30
CA PRO A 86 -0.66 -18.29 7.49
C PRO A 86 -1.43 -19.13 8.52
N ALA A 87 -0.71 -19.87 9.36
CA ALA A 87 -1.28 -20.43 10.57
C ALA A 87 -1.44 -19.31 11.60
N ILE A 88 -2.68 -19.00 11.96
CA ILE A 88 -3.00 -18.00 12.99
C ILE A 88 -3.04 -18.70 14.35
N ASP A 89 -2.32 -18.16 15.31
CA ASP A 89 -2.19 -18.63 16.68
C ASP A 89 -2.15 -17.42 17.64
N GLU A 90 -1.86 -17.65 18.93
CA GLU A 90 -1.81 -16.62 19.96
C GLU A 90 -0.74 -15.52 19.75
N THR A 91 0.22 -15.73 18.85
CA THR A 91 1.25 -14.73 18.52
C THR A 91 0.72 -13.61 17.60
N TRP A 92 -0.48 -13.80 17.03
CA TRP A 92 -1.09 -12.85 16.10
C TRP A 92 -2.02 -11.88 16.81
N ASP A 93 -1.68 -10.59 16.74
CA ASP A 93 -2.53 -9.48 17.13
C ASP A 93 -3.14 -8.85 15.86
N ILE A 94 -4.25 -9.42 15.39
CA ILE A 94 -4.96 -8.91 14.21
C ILE A 94 -5.91 -7.79 14.62
N ARG A 95 -5.48 -6.53 14.40
CA ARG A 95 -6.33 -5.35 14.67
C ARG A 95 -7.44 -5.23 13.65
N PHE A 96 -7.09 -5.29 12.37
CA PHE A 96 -8.03 -5.48 11.29
C PHE A 96 -7.27 -5.85 10.01
N VAL A 97 -7.97 -6.48 9.08
CA VAL A 97 -7.49 -6.77 7.73
C VAL A 97 -8.14 -5.85 6.70
N ARG A 98 -7.59 -5.86 5.48
CA ARG A 98 -7.99 -4.96 4.40
C ARG A 98 -9.48 -5.05 4.05
N GLY A 99 -10.04 -6.25 4.02
CA GLY A 99 -11.36 -6.51 3.47
C GLY A 99 -11.99 -7.80 3.96
N GLU A 100 -13.26 -7.99 3.62
CA GLU A 100 -14.10 -9.09 4.12
C GLU A 100 -13.60 -10.45 3.65
N ARG A 101 -12.97 -10.53 2.46
CA ARG A 101 -12.44 -11.81 1.94
C ARG A 101 -11.22 -12.25 2.74
N SER A 102 -10.34 -11.32 3.06
CA SER A 102 -9.21 -11.55 3.96
C SER A 102 -9.70 -11.95 5.35
N ALA A 103 -10.75 -11.30 5.87
CA ALA A 103 -11.31 -11.63 7.17
C ALA A 103 -11.89 -13.05 7.20
N ALA A 104 -12.72 -13.39 6.21
CA ALA A 104 -13.28 -14.73 6.08
C ALA A 104 -12.19 -15.81 5.96
N ALA A 105 -11.13 -15.53 5.21
CA ALA A 105 -10.02 -16.46 5.03
C ALA A 105 -9.19 -16.70 6.31
N LEU A 106 -9.17 -15.76 7.25
CA LEU A 106 -8.41 -15.84 8.51
C LEU A 106 -9.28 -16.17 9.72
N GLY A 107 -10.52 -16.65 9.52
CA GLY A 107 -11.39 -17.06 10.61
C GLY A 107 -12.31 -15.96 11.15
N ASN A 108 -12.74 -15.02 10.29
CA ASN A 108 -13.67 -13.93 10.58
C ASN A 108 -13.12 -12.88 11.58
N CYS A 109 -11.89 -12.44 11.39
CA CYS A 109 -11.36 -11.28 12.09
C CYS A 109 -12.01 -9.96 11.61
N GLU A 110 -11.71 -8.84 12.27
CA GLU A 110 -12.24 -7.53 11.88
C GLU A 110 -11.68 -7.10 10.50
N SER A 111 -12.55 -6.60 9.62
CA SER A 111 -12.17 -5.99 8.34
C SER A 111 -12.65 -4.55 8.28
N ILE A 112 -11.76 -3.61 7.97
CA ILE A 112 -12.10 -2.18 7.89
C ILE A 112 -11.78 -1.64 6.50
N CYS A 113 -10.49 -1.52 6.17
CA CYS A 113 -10.00 -1.01 4.89
C CYS A 113 -8.50 -1.29 4.74
N ASP A 114 -7.94 -0.97 3.58
CA ASP A 114 -6.49 -0.99 3.37
C ASP A 114 -5.78 0.02 4.28
N GLY A 115 -4.64 -0.37 4.88
CA GLY A 115 -3.87 0.51 5.76
C GLY A 115 -3.44 1.84 5.12
N ALA A 116 -3.38 1.91 3.78
CA ALA A 116 -3.02 3.14 3.06
C ALA A 116 -4.05 4.27 3.26
N TYR A 117 -5.28 3.98 3.71
CA TYR A 117 -6.25 5.02 4.09
C TYR A 117 -5.76 5.90 5.25
N CYS A 118 -4.83 5.41 6.09
CA CYS A 118 -4.18 6.20 7.13
C CYS A 118 -3.31 7.34 6.56
N LEU A 119 -3.02 7.38 5.25
CA LEU A 119 -2.43 8.57 4.59
C LEU A 119 -3.23 9.84 4.88
N ARG A 120 -4.56 9.74 5.10
CA ARG A 120 -5.41 10.89 5.43
C ARG A 120 -5.18 11.50 6.80
N LEU A 121 -4.43 10.83 7.67
CA LEU A 121 -4.05 11.33 8.99
C LEU A 121 -2.82 12.26 8.93
N LEU A 122 -2.08 12.24 7.82
CA LEU A 122 -0.91 13.11 7.62
C LEU A 122 -1.32 14.51 7.13
N PRO A 123 -0.53 15.56 7.43
CA PRO A 123 -0.76 16.88 6.89
C PRO A 123 -0.35 16.95 5.41
N TRP A 124 -1.31 17.25 4.52
CA TRP A 124 -1.05 17.41 3.09
C TRP A 124 -1.32 18.84 2.60
N PRO A 125 -0.43 19.42 1.77
CA PRO A 125 -0.65 20.76 1.23
C PRO A 125 -1.79 20.76 0.22
N VAL A 126 -2.52 21.88 0.09
CA VAL A 126 -3.49 22.05 -0.99
C VAL A 126 -2.75 22.12 -2.33
N LEU A 127 -3.15 21.29 -3.29
CA LEU A 127 -2.58 21.27 -4.63
C LEU A 127 -3.60 21.74 -5.67
N LYS A 128 -3.11 22.43 -6.71
CA LYS A 128 -3.90 22.72 -7.91
C LYS A 128 -3.93 21.51 -8.82
N LYS A 129 -5.06 21.29 -9.50
CA LYS A 129 -5.16 20.30 -10.57
C LYS A 129 -4.31 20.75 -11.76
N ARG A 130 -3.52 19.82 -12.30
CA ARG A 130 -2.60 20.01 -13.43
C ARG A 130 -2.88 19.03 -14.58
N HIS A 131 -3.45 17.87 -14.26
CA HIS A 131 -3.65 16.78 -15.21
C HIS A 131 -5.14 16.44 -15.31
N LYS A 132 -5.69 16.41 -16.53
CA LYS A 132 -7.09 15.99 -16.76
C LYS A 132 -7.29 14.52 -16.43
N VAL A 133 -6.40 13.68 -16.94
CA VAL A 133 -6.40 12.24 -16.69
C VAL A 133 -4.95 11.81 -16.50
N SER A 134 -4.70 11.01 -15.48
CA SER A 134 -3.41 10.37 -15.27
C SER A 134 -3.55 8.86 -15.22
N PHE A 135 -2.53 8.16 -15.69
CA PHE A 135 -2.46 6.70 -15.66
C PHE A 135 -1.37 6.23 -14.69
N VAL A 136 -1.73 5.31 -13.79
CA VAL A 136 -0.83 4.64 -12.86
C VAL A 136 -0.74 3.16 -13.24
N PRO A 137 0.33 2.72 -13.94
CA PRO A 137 0.53 1.32 -14.26
C PRO A 137 0.92 0.51 -13.03
N TRP A 138 0.84 -0.80 -13.15
CA TRP A 138 1.51 -1.70 -12.23
C TRP A 138 3.04 -1.62 -12.42
N PHE A 139 3.81 -1.70 -11.33
CA PHE A 139 5.24 -1.39 -11.33
C PHE A 139 6.10 -2.25 -12.28
N LEU A 140 5.71 -3.51 -12.53
CA LEU A 140 6.36 -4.38 -13.50
C LEU A 140 5.93 -4.11 -14.95
N ASN A 141 4.80 -3.40 -15.14
CA ASN A 141 4.28 -3.01 -16.44
C ASN A 141 4.66 -1.57 -16.83
N ARG A 142 5.74 -1.02 -16.28
CA ARG A 142 6.18 0.38 -16.52
C ARG A 142 6.86 0.62 -17.90
N GLY A 143 6.60 -0.25 -18.87
CA GLY A 143 7.27 -0.30 -20.17
C GLY A 143 7.10 0.97 -21.01
N LEU A 144 7.93 1.11 -22.05
CA LEU A 144 7.87 2.23 -23.00
C LEU A 144 6.52 2.32 -23.72
N GLU A 145 5.84 1.19 -23.86
CA GLU A 145 4.53 1.03 -24.49
C GLU A 145 3.47 1.88 -23.79
N TRP A 146 3.43 1.87 -22.45
CA TRP A 146 2.46 2.66 -21.69
C TRP A 146 2.78 4.15 -21.71
N LYS A 147 4.06 4.52 -21.66
CA LYS A 147 4.47 5.92 -21.83
C LYS A 147 4.05 6.45 -23.20
N LEU A 148 4.19 5.63 -24.25
CA LEU A 148 3.75 5.98 -25.60
C LEU A 148 2.22 6.04 -25.72
N ALA A 149 1.50 5.07 -25.14
CA ALA A 149 0.04 5.04 -25.12
C ALA A 149 -0.53 6.28 -24.42
N CYS A 150 -0.01 6.63 -23.24
CA CYS A 150 -0.41 7.84 -22.51
C CYS A 150 -0.16 9.09 -23.34
N ARG A 151 1.03 9.20 -23.97
CA ARG A 151 1.34 10.33 -24.86
C ARG A 151 0.35 10.45 -26.01
N LYS A 152 0.00 9.34 -26.67
CA LYS A 152 -0.98 9.33 -27.77
C LYS A 152 -2.39 9.69 -27.31
N ALA A 153 -2.76 9.30 -26.09
CA ALA A 153 -4.06 9.59 -25.49
C ALA A 153 -4.14 10.98 -24.82
N GLY A 154 -3.02 11.71 -24.71
CA GLY A 154 -2.96 12.97 -23.96
C GLY A 154 -3.07 12.79 -22.44
N PHE A 155 -2.76 11.59 -21.93
CA PHE A 155 -2.78 11.28 -20.50
C PHE A 155 -1.42 11.56 -19.86
N HIS A 156 -1.44 11.99 -18.60
CA HIS A 156 -0.23 12.08 -17.80
C HIS A 156 0.17 10.68 -17.31
N TYR A 157 1.42 10.29 -17.52
CA TYR A 157 1.93 9.01 -17.04
C TYR A 157 2.56 9.21 -15.66
N ILE A 158 2.10 8.47 -14.67
CA ILE A 158 2.67 8.46 -13.32
C ILE A 158 3.57 7.23 -13.22
N ASP A 159 4.85 7.43 -12.96
CA ASP A 159 5.80 6.33 -12.80
C ASP A 159 5.69 5.75 -11.37
N PRO A 160 5.22 4.50 -11.20
CA PRO A 160 4.97 3.91 -9.88
C PRO A 160 6.27 3.54 -9.13
N CYS A 161 7.43 3.80 -9.73
CA CYS A 161 8.73 3.59 -9.11
C CYS A 161 9.38 4.88 -8.60
N ARG A 162 8.68 6.02 -8.67
CA ARG A 162 9.14 7.29 -8.08
C ARG A 162 8.95 7.28 -6.56
N SER A 163 9.37 8.37 -5.91
CA SER A 163 9.15 8.55 -4.47
C SER A 163 7.66 8.52 -4.13
N VAL A 164 7.32 8.01 -2.95
CA VAL A 164 5.93 7.93 -2.47
C VAL A 164 5.26 9.31 -2.50
N CYS A 165 5.96 10.35 -2.05
CA CYS A 165 5.45 11.73 -2.08
C CYS A 165 5.16 12.22 -3.50
N ASP A 166 6.08 11.98 -4.46
CA ASP A 166 5.90 12.42 -5.84
C ASP A 166 4.65 11.79 -6.45
N ILE A 167 4.48 10.48 -6.28
CA ILE A 167 3.35 9.74 -6.85
C ILE A 167 2.03 10.22 -6.22
N ILE A 168 1.99 10.40 -4.89
CA ILE A 168 0.81 10.93 -4.19
C ILE A 168 0.47 12.34 -4.71
N ASP A 169 1.46 13.22 -4.87
CA ASP A 169 1.22 14.57 -5.38
C ASP A 169 0.78 14.57 -6.86
N GLU A 170 1.31 13.67 -7.69
CA GLU A 170 0.83 13.48 -9.06
C GLU A 170 -0.62 12.99 -9.09
N ILE A 171 -0.98 12.02 -8.23
CA ILE A 171 -2.36 11.55 -8.09
C ILE A 171 -3.27 12.71 -7.67
N ARG A 172 -2.89 13.45 -6.63
CA ARG A 172 -3.69 14.56 -6.06
C ARG A 172 -3.82 15.74 -7.01
N SER A 173 -2.83 15.97 -7.88
CA SER A 173 -2.87 16.99 -8.93
C SER A 173 -3.61 16.53 -10.20
N SER A 174 -4.20 15.34 -10.22
CA SER A 174 -5.01 14.84 -11.34
C SER A 174 -6.51 15.00 -11.08
N GLU A 175 -7.29 15.26 -12.14
CA GLU A 175 -8.76 15.31 -12.06
C GLU A 175 -9.39 13.91 -12.11
N CYS A 176 -8.71 12.94 -12.72
CA CYS A 176 -9.11 11.53 -12.75
C CYS A 176 -7.87 10.61 -12.85
N ILE A 177 -7.93 9.44 -12.20
CA ILE A 177 -6.91 8.39 -12.24
C ILE A 177 -7.41 7.16 -12.98
N ILE A 178 -6.67 6.72 -13.98
CA ILE A 178 -6.77 5.37 -14.52
C ILE A 178 -5.74 4.52 -13.77
N ALA A 179 -6.20 3.53 -13.00
CA ALA A 179 -5.37 2.73 -12.12
C ALA A 179 -5.31 1.27 -12.60
N GLU A 180 -4.12 0.81 -12.97
CA GLU A 180 -3.82 -0.62 -13.05
C GLU A 180 -3.33 -1.14 -11.69
N ALA A 181 -2.53 -0.33 -10.97
CA ALA A 181 -2.13 -0.62 -9.60
C ALA A 181 -3.24 -0.29 -8.60
N MET A 182 -3.64 -1.25 -7.75
CA MET A 182 -4.66 -1.08 -6.71
C MET A 182 -4.39 0.12 -5.78
N HIS A 183 -3.14 0.30 -5.35
CA HIS A 183 -2.80 1.45 -4.50
C HIS A 183 -2.89 2.80 -5.23
N GLY A 184 -2.83 2.83 -6.57
CA GLY A 184 -3.18 4.03 -7.34
C GLY A 184 -4.65 4.41 -7.15
N ALA A 185 -5.55 3.42 -7.13
CA ALA A 185 -6.97 3.62 -6.84
C ALA A 185 -7.24 3.98 -5.37
N ILE A 186 -6.63 3.27 -4.42
CA ILE A 186 -6.79 3.55 -2.98
C ILE A 186 -6.35 4.98 -2.65
N VAL A 187 -5.18 5.39 -3.14
CA VAL A 187 -4.67 6.76 -2.91
C VAL A 187 -5.56 7.79 -3.60
N ALA A 188 -6.06 7.51 -4.81
CA ALA A 188 -7.02 8.39 -5.48
C ALA A 188 -8.29 8.56 -4.64
N ASP A 189 -8.87 7.46 -4.13
CA ASP A 189 -10.05 7.50 -3.27
C ASP A 189 -9.80 8.27 -1.98
N CYS A 190 -8.66 7.99 -1.31
CA CYS A 190 -8.22 8.71 -0.13
C CYS A 190 -8.32 10.21 -0.36
N PHE A 191 -7.78 10.72 -1.46
CA PHE A 191 -7.75 12.16 -1.75
C PHE A 191 -8.93 12.66 -2.59
N ARG A 192 -10.01 11.87 -2.70
CA ARG A 192 -11.25 12.20 -3.43
C ARG A 192 -10.97 12.58 -4.90
N VAL A 193 -10.04 11.87 -5.53
CA VAL A 193 -9.80 11.92 -6.96
C VAL A 193 -10.58 10.77 -7.61
N PRO A 194 -11.53 11.05 -8.52
CA PRO A 194 -12.20 10.01 -9.29
C PRO A 194 -11.21 9.04 -9.93
N TRP A 195 -11.54 7.75 -9.95
CA TRP A 195 -10.65 6.75 -10.51
C TRP A 195 -11.40 5.64 -11.26
N ILE A 196 -10.70 5.01 -12.19
CA ILE A 196 -11.18 3.92 -13.03
C ILE A 196 -10.14 2.80 -12.99
N ARG A 197 -10.58 1.59 -12.61
CA ARG A 197 -9.74 0.39 -12.72
C ARG A 197 -9.54 0.04 -14.19
N ILE A 198 -8.31 -0.27 -14.58
CA ILE A 198 -8.07 -1.02 -15.81
C ILE A 198 -7.41 -2.36 -15.52
N LYS A 199 -7.68 -3.31 -16.40
CA LYS A 199 -7.12 -4.63 -16.38
C LYS A 199 -6.31 -4.84 -17.65
N SER A 200 -5.00 -4.99 -17.51
CA SER A 200 -4.11 -5.36 -18.62
C SER A 200 -3.71 -6.84 -18.51
N LEU A 201 -2.70 -7.29 -19.27
CA LEU A 201 -2.10 -8.63 -19.17
C LEU A 201 -1.46 -8.95 -17.80
N GLN A 202 -1.50 -8.03 -16.82
CA GLN A 202 -1.04 -8.26 -15.43
C GLN A 202 -1.48 -9.60 -14.83
N HIS A 203 -2.68 -10.09 -15.18
CA HIS A 203 -3.21 -11.37 -14.70
C HIS A 203 -2.40 -12.60 -15.12
N GLN A 204 -1.52 -12.46 -16.12
CA GLN A 204 -0.62 -13.52 -16.55
C GLN A 204 0.73 -13.49 -15.83
N ILE A 205 1.06 -12.40 -15.13
CA ILE A 205 2.39 -12.16 -14.52
C ILE A 205 2.32 -12.21 -13.00
N GLU A 206 1.34 -11.55 -12.39
CA GLU A 206 1.01 -11.75 -10.98
C GLU A 206 0.18 -13.03 -10.90
N ALA A 207 0.66 -14.04 -10.15
CA ALA A 207 0.09 -15.40 -10.11
C ALA A 207 -1.44 -15.40 -10.24
N GLU A 208 -1.96 -16.27 -11.12
CA GLU A 208 -3.37 -16.30 -11.49
C GLU A 208 -4.27 -16.23 -10.26
N GLY A 209 -5.22 -15.30 -10.27
CA GLY A 209 -6.18 -15.10 -9.18
C GLY A 209 -5.77 -14.10 -8.10
N VAL A 210 -4.47 -13.85 -7.85
CA VAL A 210 -4.05 -12.90 -6.80
C VAL A 210 -4.56 -11.48 -7.07
N THR A 211 -4.47 -11.03 -8.32
CA THR A 211 -4.93 -9.69 -8.70
C THR A 211 -6.45 -9.56 -8.52
N GLU A 212 -7.25 -10.53 -8.96
CA GLU A 212 -8.71 -10.44 -8.78
C GLU A 212 -9.14 -10.61 -7.33
N TRP A 213 -8.41 -11.43 -6.57
CA TRP A 213 -8.64 -11.58 -5.15
C TRP A 213 -8.48 -10.24 -4.44
N LYS A 214 -7.31 -9.61 -4.56
CA LYS A 214 -7.01 -8.38 -3.82
C LYS A 214 -7.88 -7.18 -4.20
N TRP A 215 -8.34 -7.10 -5.45
CA TRP A 215 -9.20 -6.01 -5.91
C TRP A 215 -10.68 -6.18 -5.51
N ALA A 216 -11.08 -7.39 -5.14
CA ALA A 216 -12.44 -7.70 -4.71
C ALA A 216 -12.54 -7.94 -3.20
N ASP A 217 -11.42 -7.78 -2.50
CA ASP A 217 -11.27 -7.76 -1.05
C ASP A 217 -11.39 -6.32 -0.56
#